data_AF-A0A399UH40-F1
#
_entry.id   AF-A0A399UH40-F1
#
_cell.length_a   1.000
_cell.length_b   1.000
_cell.length_c   1.000
_cell.angle_alpha   90.00
_cell.angle_beta   90.00
_cell.angle_gamma   90.00
#
_symmetry.space_group_name_H-M   'P 1'
#
loop_
_entity.id
_entity.type
_entity.pdbx_description
1 polymer ?
#
loop_
_entity_poly.entity_id
_entity_poly.type
_entity_poly.pdbx_seq_one_letter_code
_entity_poly.pdbx_strand_id
1 'polypeptide(L)'
;MSDTIHIQIDRADGSLQRLIGLVERRGFHIDGINMADEGAMRRIALTVRGRDAARSIDTLGRQIDRLIGVARIQAQTFQSEAA
;
A
#
# COMPACT_ATOMS: atom_id res chain seq x y z
N MET A 1 15.05 7.59 3.84
CA MET A 1 14.84 6.13 3.78
C MET A 1 13.45 5.89 3.24
N SER A 2 13.28 4.92 2.35
CA SER A 2 11.97 4.55 1.82
C SER A 2 11.58 3.17 2.35
N ASP A 3 10.31 2.99 2.66
CA ASP A 3 9.71 1.77 3.18
C ASP A 3 8.73 1.20 2.17
N THR A 4 8.64 -0.12 2.08
CA THR A 4 7.69 -0.80 1.19
C THR A 4 6.55 -1.42 1.99
N ILE A 5 5.31 -1.08 1.63
CA ILE A 5 4.09 -1.69 2.19
C ILE A 5 3.48 -2.59 1.13
N HIS A 6 3.20 -3.83 1.51
CA HIS A 6 2.47 -4.79 0.66
C HIS A 6 0.99 -4.74 0.99
N ILE A 7 0.16 -4.58 -0.04
CA ILE A 7 -1.26 -4.27 0.07
C ILE A 7 -2.02 -5.11 -0.95
N GLN A 8 -3.20 -5.56 -0.57
CA GLN A 8 -4.20 -6.10 -1.47
C GLN A 8 -5.36 -5.10 -1.57
N ILE A 9 -5.83 -4.85 -2.78
CA ILE A 9 -7.01 -4.03 -3.03
C ILE A 9 -8.04 -4.82 -3.84
N ASP A 10 -9.31 -4.49 -3.64
CA ASP A 10 -10.35 -4.95 -4.55
C ASP A 10 -10.21 -4.33 -5.94
N ARG A 11 -10.92 -4.90 -6.91
CA ARG A 11 -11.04 -4.36 -8.27
C ARG A 11 -12.11 -3.27 -8.38
N ALA A 12 -12.69 -2.81 -7.27
CA ALA A 12 -13.70 -1.76 -7.32
C ALA A 12 -13.04 -0.43 -7.67
N ASP A 13 -13.78 0.40 -8.42
CA ASP A 13 -13.30 1.71 -8.78
C ASP A 13 -13.00 2.54 -7.52
N GLY A 14 -11.85 3.21 -7.54
CA GLY A 14 -11.44 4.14 -6.50
C GLY A 14 -10.67 3.54 -5.32
N SER A 15 -10.51 2.22 -5.18
CA SER A 15 -9.67 1.64 -4.11
C SER A 15 -8.22 2.10 -4.17
N LEU A 16 -7.62 2.06 -5.37
CA LEU A 16 -6.28 2.61 -5.61
C LEU A 16 -6.25 4.13 -5.35
N GLN A 17 -7.23 4.88 -5.86
CA GLN A 17 -7.27 6.33 -5.70
C GLN A 17 -7.36 6.74 -4.23
N ARG A 18 -8.17 6.04 -3.42
CA ARG A 18 -8.28 6.26 -1.98
C ARG A 18 -6.98 5.96 -1.24
N LEU A 19 -6.29 4.88 -1.62
CA LEU A 19 -4.98 4.52 -1.09
C LEU A 19 -3.94 5.63 -1.38
N ILE A 20 -3.79 6.02 -2.64
CA ILE A 20 -2.85 7.08 -3.05
C ILE A 20 -3.17 8.39 -2.35
N GLY A 21 -4.44 8.78 -2.34
CA GLY A 21 -4.89 9.99 -1.67
C GLY A 21 -4.62 9.98 -0.17
N LEU A 22 -4.79 8.84 0.52
CA LEU A 22 -4.44 8.72 1.93
C LEU A 22 -2.94 8.98 2.16
N VAL A 23 -2.08 8.31 1.40
CA VAL A 23 -0.62 8.37 1.55
C VAL A 23 -0.12 9.81 1.37
N GLU A 24 -0.52 10.46 0.28
CA GLU A 24 -0.13 11.84 -0.03
C GLU A 24 -0.63 12.85 1.02
N ARG A 25 -1.89 12.73 1.47
CA ARG A 25 -2.46 13.61 2.51
C ARG A 25 -1.82 13.42 3.89
N ARG A 26 -1.16 12.28 4.13
CA ARG A 26 -0.51 11.97 5.41
C ARG A 26 0.96 12.37 5.45
N GLY A 27 1.43 13.06 4.41
CA GLY A 27 2.77 13.61 4.35
C GLY A 27 3.83 12.58 3.97
N PHE A 28 3.47 11.60 3.14
CA PHE A 28 4.43 10.69 2.52
C PHE A 28 4.59 11.04 1.05
N HIS A 29 5.79 10.86 0.52
CA HIS A 29 6.05 10.74 -0.90
C HIS A 29 5.85 9.29 -1.33
N ILE A 30 5.29 9.10 -2.52
CA ILE A 30 5.29 7.80 -3.18
C ILE A 30 6.50 7.74 -4.10
N ASP A 31 7.47 6.91 -3.73
CA ASP A 31 8.69 6.72 -4.52
C ASP A 31 8.51 5.60 -5.56
N GLY A 32 7.52 4.71 -5.39
CA GLY A 32 7.22 3.66 -6.37
C GLY A 32 5.93 2.89 -6.10
N ILE A 33 5.34 2.36 -7.16
CA ILE A 33 4.16 1.49 -7.12
C ILE A 33 4.41 0.33 -8.08
N ASN A 34 4.37 -0.90 -7.58
CA ASN A 34 4.27 -2.10 -8.40
C ASN A 34 2.91 -2.75 -8.15
N MET A 35 2.25 -3.21 -9.21
CA MET A 35 0.92 -3.78 -9.17
C MET A 35 0.89 -5.08 -9.98
N ALA A 36 0.30 -6.11 -9.39
CA ALA A 36 0.05 -7.39 -10.03
C ALA A 36 -1.40 -7.79 -9.81
N ASP A 37 -1.96 -8.52 -10.77
CA ASP A 37 -3.30 -9.10 -10.63
C ASP A 37 -3.24 -10.35 -9.76
N GLU A 38 -4.21 -10.51 -8.85
CA GLU A 38 -4.31 -11.65 -7.93
C GLU A 38 -5.77 -12.12 -7.91
N GLY A 39 -6.19 -12.81 -8.98
CA GLY A 39 -7.57 -13.26 -9.18
C GLY A 39 -8.58 -12.11 -9.07
N ALA A 40 -9.49 -12.21 -8.10
CA ALA A 40 -10.53 -11.21 -7.84
C ALA A 40 -10.00 -9.88 -7.25
N MET A 41 -8.73 -9.83 -6.89
CA MET A 41 -8.08 -8.71 -6.22
C MET A 41 -6.85 -8.25 -7.01
N ARG A 42 -6.21 -7.18 -6.54
CA ARG A 42 -4.91 -6.73 -7.02
C ARG A 42 -3.95 -6.62 -5.87
N ARG A 43 -2.71 -7.00 -6.12
CA ARG A 43 -1.61 -6.90 -5.19
C ARG A 43 -0.77 -5.68 -5.53
N ILE A 44 -0.39 -4.92 -4.51
CA ILE A 44 0.39 -3.69 -4.63
C ILE A 44 1.59 -3.77 -3.70
N ALA A 45 2.77 -3.46 -4.23
CA ALA A 45 3.93 -3.06 -3.44
C ALA A 45 4.06 -1.54 -3.57
N LEU A 46 3.82 -0.83 -2.48
CA LEU A 46 3.86 0.63 -2.40
C LEU A 46 5.11 1.06 -1.65
N THR A 47 6.04 1.70 -2.36
CA THR A 47 7.26 2.27 -1.78
C THR A 47 7.02 3.73 -1.43
N VAL A 48 7.17 4.07 -0.15
CA VAL A 48 6.90 5.41 0.37
C VAL A 48 8.06 5.95 1.18
N ARG A 49 8.13 7.26 1.30
CA ARG A 49 9.08 7.95 2.18
C ARG A 49 8.39 9.08 2.90
N GLY A 50 8.61 9.18 4.21
CA GLY A 50 8.13 10.32 4.99
C GLY A 50 8.71 11.64 4.44
N ARG A 51 7.88 12.68 4.34
CA ARG A 51 8.33 14.05 4.01
C ARG A 51 9.20 14.65 5.11
N ASP A 52 9.03 14.17 6.34
CA ASP A 52 9.80 14.56 7.52
C ASP A 52 10.01 13.35 8.46
N ALA A 53 10.87 13.53 9.47
CA ALA A 53 11.20 12.50 10.45
C ALA A 53 10.07 12.17 11.43
N ALA A 54 8.98 12.94 11.45
CA ALA A 54 7.82 12.68 12.31
C ALA A 54 6.82 11.71 11.66
N ARG A 55 7.03 11.30 10.39
CA ARG A 55 6.18 10.33 9.72
C ARG A 55 6.55 8.90 10.10
N SER A 56 5.59 8.17 10.65
CA SER A 56 5.74 6.77 11.06
C SER A 56 5.03 5.83 10.09
N ILE A 57 5.76 4.84 9.57
CA ILE A 57 5.22 3.82 8.66
C ILE A 57 4.13 2.98 9.34
N ASP A 58 4.28 2.67 10.62
CA ASP A 58 3.26 1.93 11.40
C ASP A 58 1.95 2.71 11.50
N THR A 59 2.04 4.03 11.65
CA THR A 59 0.87 4.89 11.71
C THR A 59 0.17 4.96 10.37
N LEU A 60 0.92 5.06 9.27
CA LEU A 60 0.37 4.96 7.92
C LEU A 60 -0.29 3.60 7.71
N GLY A 61 0.34 2.50 8.14
CA GLY A 61 -0.21 1.16 8.04
C GLY A 61 -1.57 1.02 8.72
N ARG A 62 -1.70 1.48 9.97
CA ARG A 62 -2.98 1.50 10.70
C ARG A 62 -4.05 2.37 10.04
N GLN A 63 -3.65 3.42 9.31
CA GLN A 63 -4.59 4.26 8.57
C GLN A 63 -5.05 3.59 7.28
N ILE A 64 -4.16 2.85 6.61
CA ILE A 64 -4.48 2.02 5.44
C ILE A 64 -5.49 0.94 5.83
N ASP A 65 -5.34 0.30 7.00
CA ASP A 65 -6.25 -0.73 7.50
C ASP A 65 -7.70 -0.23 7.69
N ARG A 66 -7.94 1.09 7.67
CA ARG A 66 -9.27 1.69 7.77
C ARG A 66 -9.90 2.01 6.42
N LEU A 67 -9.20 1.79 5.31
CA LEU A 67 -9.74 2.00 3.97
C LEU A 67 -10.60 0.80 3.54
N ILE A 68 -11.79 1.09 3.01
CA ILE A 68 -12.68 0.07 2.45
C ILE A 68 -12.01 -0.54 1.20
N GLY A 69 -12.05 -1.87 1.04
CA GLY A 69 -11.50 -2.50 -0.16
C GLY A 69 -9.97 -2.49 -0.23
N VAL A 70 -9.29 -2.26 0.89
CA VAL A 70 -7.83 -2.23 1.00
C VAL A 70 -7.44 -3.01 2.26
N ALA A 71 -6.47 -3.91 2.13
CA ALA A 71 -5.91 -4.68 3.24
C ALA A 71 -4.40 -4.76 3.13
N ARG A 72 -3.67 -4.56 4.24
CA ARG A 72 -2.22 -4.85 4.25
C ARG A 72 -1.99 -6.35 4.30
N ILE A 73 -0.98 -6.81 3.57
CA ILE A 73 -0.55 -8.20 3.54
C ILE A 73 0.92 -8.32 3.96
N GLN A 74 1.32 -9.50 4.44
CA GLN A 74 2.72 -9.72 4.82
C GLN A 74 3.61 -9.83 3.57
N ALA A 75 4.86 -9.36 3.68
CA ALA A 75 5.82 -9.44 2.58
C ALA A 75 6.11 -10.89 2.12
N GLN A 76 5.98 -11.88 3.01
CA GLN A 76 6.15 -13.29 2.66
C GLN A 76 5.09 -13.77 1.66
N THR A 77 3.89 -13.20 1.69
CA THR A 77 2.81 -13.51 0.74
C THR A 77 3.16 -13.09 -0.69
N PHE A 78 4.09 -12.13 -0.87
CA PHE A 78 4.56 -11.67 -2.19
C PHE A 78 5.45 -12.67 -2.94
N GLN A 79 6.04 -13.66 -2.25
CA GLN A 79 6.96 -14.63 -2.87
C GLN A 79 6.31 -15.95 -3.28
N SER A 80 5.04 -16.18 -2.97
CA SER A 80 4.39 -17.49 -3.15
C SER A 80 3.82 -17.79 -4.54
N GLU A 81 4.10 -17.00 -5.58
CA GLU A 81 3.62 -17.26 -6.96
C GLU A 81 4.75 -17.53 -7.96
N ALA A 82 5.84 -18.14 -7.48
CA ALA A 82 6.90 -18.71 -8.32
C ALA A 82 7.18 -20.16 -7.91
N ALA A 83 6.18 -21.03 -8.10
CA ALA A 83 6.31 -22.49 -7.99
C ALA A 83 5.48 -23.16 -9.09
#